data_AF-X6P0J8-F1
#
_entry.id   AF-X6P0J8-F1
#
_cell.length_a   1.000
_cell.length_b   1.000
_cell.length_c   1.000
_cell.angle_alpha   90.00
_cell.angle_beta   90.00
_cell.angle_gamma   90.00
#
_symmetry.space_group_name_H-M   'P 1'
#
loop_
_entity.id
_entity.type
_entity.pdbx_description
1 polymer ?
#
loop_
_entity_poly.entity_id
_entity_poly.type
_entity_poly.pdbx_seq_one_letter_code
_entity_poly.pdbx_strand_id
1 'polypeptide(L)'
;MLLAIQYFIGFCVLVKGVLSQSCTYTSGDYKLSLSSVTVESYYDGSTFTYYWTPCADGYSCGTNGNVMAGQKNNNGNCNKLAGWDTTGQASYDSTTETWTIKYANGATYKISAVTNPSGSCEYDFTVAGTAFCNTKKGGDSDGGSGGGSDELSGGWVFIIILLVVLFLYCTIGCVYNKVKVNPESSWVSPGNIPHATFWRTVPKWTWAGCCVTKKWIQSKVGSKDSAHQPITSDA
;
A
#
# COMPACT_ATOMS: atom_id res chain seq x y z
N MET A 1 11.85 -7.05 29.14
CA MET A 1 10.62 -6.62 28.42
C MET A 1 10.93 -5.57 27.36
N LEU A 2 11.61 -4.45 27.69
CA LEU A 2 12.01 -3.39 26.75
C LEU A 2 12.86 -3.88 25.54
N LEU A 3 13.79 -4.80 25.75
CA LEU A 3 14.59 -5.37 24.65
C LEU A 3 13.76 -6.22 23.69
N ALA A 4 12.76 -6.95 24.18
CA ALA A 4 11.85 -7.72 23.32
C ALA A 4 10.96 -6.80 22.46
N ILE A 5 10.58 -5.64 22.98
CA ILE A 5 9.82 -4.61 22.25
C ILE A 5 10.68 -4.00 21.13
N GLN A 6 11.97 -3.73 21.36
CA GLN A 6 12.88 -3.24 20.31
C GLN A 6 13.09 -4.26 19.18
N TYR A 7 13.26 -5.55 19.50
CA TYR A 7 13.33 -6.60 18.47
C TYR A 7 12.01 -6.78 17.72
N PHE A 8 10.87 -6.56 18.38
CA PHE A 8 9.56 -6.59 17.75
C PHE A 8 9.34 -5.41 16.80
N ILE A 9 9.79 -4.20 17.15
CA ILE A 9 9.77 -3.04 16.25
C ILE A 9 10.69 -3.31 15.05
N GLY A 10 11.89 -3.84 15.27
CA GLY A 10 12.81 -4.22 14.18
C GLY A 10 12.25 -5.30 13.25
N PHE A 11 11.58 -6.33 13.80
CA PHE A 11 10.94 -7.38 13.02
C PHE A 11 9.68 -6.90 12.30
N CYS A 12 8.87 -6.04 12.91
CA CYS A 12 7.75 -5.37 12.24
C CYS A 12 8.22 -4.44 11.11
N VAL A 13 9.37 -3.78 11.26
CA VAL A 13 10.01 -3.02 10.16
C VAL A 13 10.50 -3.95 9.05
N LEU A 14 10.97 -5.16 9.38
CA LEU A 14 11.39 -6.18 8.40
C LEU A 14 10.20 -6.88 7.70
N VAL A 15 9.07 -7.06 8.38
CA VAL A 15 7.82 -7.63 7.81
C VAL A 15 6.95 -6.55 7.14
N LYS A 16 7.18 -5.27 7.43
CA LYS A 16 6.90 -4.16 6.50
C LYS A 16 7.81 -4.18 5.26
N GLY A 17 8.39 -5.32 4.92
CA GLY A 17 8.43 -5.77 3.54
C GLY A 17 7.01 -5.73 2.96
N VAL A 18 6.57 -4.51 2.65
CA VAL A 18 5.50 -4.17 1.73
C VAL A 18 5.53 -5.25 0.67
N LEU A 19 4.39 -5.91 0.46
CA LEU A 19 4.15 -6.66 -0.78
C LEU A 19 4.48 -5.67 -1.90
N SER A 20 5.71 -5.71 -2.38
CA SER A 20 6.24 -4.74 -3.32
C SER A 20 5.47 -5.01 -4.61
N GLN A 21 4.42 -4.23 -4.81
CA GLN A 21 3.65 -4.29 -6.03
C GLN A 21 4.54 -3.70 -7.11
N SER A 22 4.97 -4.52 -8.04
CA SER A 22 5.60 -4.00 -9.25
C SER A 22 4.53 -3.78 -10.30
N CYS A 23 4.66 -2.69 -11.05
CA CYS A 23 3.86 -2.44 -12.23
C CYS A 23 4.78 -2.34 -13.43
N THR A 24 4.31 -2.86 -14.56
CA THR A 24 5.05 -2.83 -15.81
C THR A 24 4.18 -2.19 -16.86
N TYR A 25 4.68 -1.11 -17.44
CA TYR A 25 4.07 -0.43 -18.57
C TYR A 25 4.81 -0.81 -19.85
N THR A 26 4.08 -0.97 -20.94
CA THR A 26 4.64 -1.34 -22.25
C THR A 26 4.05 -0.42 -23.31
N SER A 27 4.90 0.03 -24.25
CA SER A 27 4.52 0.91 -25.36
C SER A 27 5.42 0.59 -26.54
N GLY A 28 4.93 -0.19 -27.50
CA GLY A 28 5.76 -0.78 -28.55
C GLY A 28 6.84 -1.71 -27.94
N ASP A 29 8.10 -1.48 -28.31
CA ASP A 29 9.25 -2.24 -27.81
C ASP A 29 9.78 -1.74 -26.46
N TYR A 30 9.22 -0.65 -25.93
CA TYR A 30 9.69 -0.03 -24.70
C TYR A 30 8.94 -0.57 -23.48
N LYS A 31 9.69 -0.84 -22.42
CA LYS A 31 9.19 -1.39 -21.16
C LYS A 31 9.66 -0.53 -19.98
N LEU A 32 8.71 -0.06 -19.17
CA LEU A 32 8.98 0.61 -17.90
C LEU A 32 8.50 -0.28 -16.75
N SER A 33 9.44 -0.76 -15.95
CA SER A 33 9.14 -1.55 -14.75
C SER A 33 9.42 -0.70 -13.52
N LEU A 34 8.37 -0.41 -12.75
CA LEU A 34 8.42 0.34 -11.50
C LEU A 34 8.10 -0.61 -10.34
N SER A 35 8.75 -0.39 -9.21
CA SER A 35 8.40 -1.03 -7.93
C SER A 35 7.53 -0.09 -7.11
N SER A 36 6.68 -0.60 -6.22
CA SER A 36 5.79 0.18 -5.35
C SER A 36 6.56 0.86 -4.21
N VAL A 37 7.63 1.57 -4.55
CA VAL A 37 8.27 2.48 -3.63
C VAL A 37 7.44 3.74 -3.63
N THR A 38 6.91 4.10 -2.46
CA THR A 38 6.42 5.46 -2.24
C THR A 38 7.62 6.38 -2.38
N VAL A 39 7.65 7.17 -3.44
CA VAL A 39 8.69 8.17 -3.62
C VAL A 39 8.27 9.40 -2.83
N GLU A 40 9.08 9.76 -1.84
CA GLU A 40 8.96 11.01 -1.11
C GLU A 40 9.93 12.02 -1.73
N SER A 41 9.41 13.13 -2.22
CA SER A 41 10.25 14.24 -2.68
C SER A 41 10.04 15.48 -1.82
N TYR A 42 11.15 16.16 -1.57
CA TYR A 42 11.20 17.43 -0.86
C TYR A 42 11.59 18.53 -1.84
N TYR A 43 10.77 19.57 -1.92
CA TYR A 43 11.11 20.77 -2.68
C TYR A 43 11.72 21.79 -1.71
N ASP A 44 12.96 22.20 -1.97
CA ASP A 44 13.69 23.11 -1.10
C ASP A 44 12.91 24.42 -0.89
N GLY A 45 12.70 24.78 0.37
CA GLY A 45 11.86 25.91 0.80
C GLY A 45 10.35 25.69 0.84
N SER A 46 9.83 24.50 0.47
CA SER A 46 8.40 24.20 0.61
C SER A 46 8.07 23.55 1.97
N THR A 47 6.88 23.82 2.49
CA THR A 47 6.34 23.16 3.70
C THR A 47 5.58 21.87 3.38
N PHE A 48 5.86 21.29 2.22
CA PHE A 48 5.10 20.17 1.66
C PHE A 48 6.02 19.01 1.29
N THR A 49 5.60 17.80 1.64
CA THR A 49 6.16 16.54 1.17
C THR A 49 5.24 15.97 0.09
N TYR A 50 5.80 15.58 -1.04
CA TYR A 50 5.03 14.95 -2.11
C TYR A 50 5.22 13.44 -2.08
N TYR A 51 4.14 12.72 -2.33
CA TYR A 51 4.09 11.26 -2.34
C TYR A 51 3.62 10.80 -3.70
N TRP A 52 4.25 9.74 -4.21
CA TRP A 52 3.85 9.13 -5.46
C TRP A 52 3.99 7.61 -5.39
N THR A 53 2.92 6.89 -5.78
CA THR A 53 2.83 5.43 -5.76
C THR A 53 2.29 4.91 -7.09
N PRO A 54 3.13 4.78 -8.14
CA PRO A 54 2.68 4.42 -9.49
C PRO A 54 2.10 3.01 -9.59
N CYS A 55 2.52 2.10 -8.71
CA CYS A 55 2.20 0.68 -8.82
C CYS A 55 1.24 0.16 -7.77
N ALA A 56 0.84 1.01 -6.81
CA ALA A 56 0.01 0.57 -5.71
C ALA A 56 -0.98 1.65 -5.31
N ASP A 57 -2.15 1.18 -4.89
CA ASP A 57 -3.15 1.95 -4.15
C ASP A 57 -2.71 2.13 -2.68
N GLY A 58 -1.42 2.45 -2.48
CA GLY A 58 -0.71 2.20 -1.23
C GLY A 58 -0.64 3.39 -0.28
N TYR A 59 -0.81 4.61 -0.80
CA TYR A 59 -0.75 5.81 0.04
C TYR A 59 -2.16 6.31 0.37
N SER A 60 -2.54 6.22 1.64
CA SER A 60 -3.80 6.78 2.13
C SER A 60 -3.58 8.22 2.59
N CYS A 61 -4.30 9.14 1.96
CA CYS A 61 -4.24 10.57 2.23
C CYS A 61 -5.39 10.97 3.16
N GLY A 62 -5.44 10.35 4.35
CA GLY A 62 -6.53 10.54 5.31
C GLY A 62 -7.88 10.02 4.79
N THR A 63 -8.95 10.80 4.97
CA THR A 63 -10.32 10.45 4.55
C THR A 63 -10.53 10.50 3.03
N ASN A 64 -9.58 11.06 2.27
CA ASN A 64 -9.68 11.24 0.81
C ASN A 64 -9.43 9.96 0.00
N GLY A 65 -9.38 8.82 0.70
CA GLY A 65 -9.11 7.52 0.14
C GLY A 65 -7.65 7.36 -0.27
N ASN A 66 -7.42 6.33 -1.07
CA ASN A 66 -6.10 6.03 -1.57
C ASN A 66 -5.76 6.97 -2.75
N VAL A 67 -4.51 7.41 -2.77
CA VAL A 67 -4.00 8.37 -3.75
C VAL A 67 -2.77 7.80 -4.42
N MET A 68 -2.67 8.05 -5.72
CA MET A 68 -1.49 7.70 -6.51
C MET A 68 -0.45 8.81 -6.45
N ALA A 69 -0.91 10.06 -6.29
CA ALA A 69 -0.08 11.21 -5.98
C ALA A 69 -0.77 12.08 -4.92
N GLY A 70 0.01 12.51 -3.92
CA GLY A 70 -0.48 13.33 -2.82
C GLY A 70 0.55 14.36 -2.38
N GLN A 71 0.07 15.39 -1.68
CA GLN A 71 0.89 16.42 -1.07
C GLN A 71 0.52 16.51 0.40
N LYS A 72 1.47 16.37 1.31
CA LYS A 72 1.26 16.51 2.75
C LYS A 72 1.99 17.73 3.27
N ASN A 73 1.34 18.59 4.04
CA ASN A 73 2.01 19.70 4.69
C ASN A 73 2.65 19.29 6.03
N ASN A 74 3.43 20.20 6.64
CA ASN A 74 4.04 19.99 7.96
C ASN A 74 3.04 19.71 9.09
N ASN A 75 1.77 20.11 8.92
CA ASN A 75 0.70 19.85 9.90
C ASN A 75 0.07 18.47 9.72
N GLY A 76 0.53 17.68 8.73
CA GLY A 76 0.00 16.37 8.41
C GLY A 76 -1.22 16.38 7.50
N ASN A 77 -1.72 17.54 7.08
CA ASN A 77 -2.84 17.65 6.15
C ASN A 77 -2.39 17.16 4.79
N CYS A 78 -3.11 16.17 4.26
CA CYS A 78 -2.80 15.56 2.99
C CYS A 78 -3.85 15.94 1.94
N ASN A 79 -3.38 16.55 0.86
CA ASN A 79 -4.16 16.91 -0.31
C ASN A 79 -3.96 15.86 -1.41
N LYS A 80 -5.07 15.34 -1.93
CA LYS A 80 -5.08 14.41 -3.06
C LYS A 80 -4.79 15.16 -4.35
N LEU A 81 -3.65 14.86 -4.98
CA LEU A 81 -3.27 15.44 -6.27
C LEU A 81 -3.76 14.57 -7.44
N ALA A 82 -3.72 13.26 -7.27
CA ALA A 82 -4.27 12.30 -8.23
C ALA A 82 -4.82 11.06 -7.52
N GLY A 83 -6.00 10.62 -7.94
CA GLY A 83 -6.58 9.36 -7.52
C GLY A 83 -5.92 8.16 -8.19
N TRP A 84 -5.98 7.02 -7.53
CA TRP A 84 -5.64 5.75 -8.15
C TRP A 84 -6.58 5.48 -9.33
N ASP A 85 -5.98 5.07 -10.44
CA ASP A 85 -6.69 4.69 -11.66
C ASP A 85 -6.12 3.39 -12.19
N THR A 86 -6.93 2.34 -12.17
CA THR A 86 -6.57 1.03 -12.71
C THR A 86 -6.50 1.03 -14.24
N THR A 87 -7.06 2.06 -14.89
CA THR A 87 -7.01 2.24 -16.35
C THR A 87 -5.78 3.04 -16.80
N GLY A 88 -4.94 3.49 -15.86
CA GLY A 88 -3.80 4.38 -16.08
C GLY A 88 -3.02 4.03 -17.35
N GLN A 89 -3.16 4.88 -18.36
CA GLN A 89 -2.49 4.73 -19.64
C GLN A 89 -1.11 5.37 -19.54
N ALA A 90 -0.08 4.55 -19.50
CA ALA A 90 1.28 5.00 -19.73
C ALA A 90 1.58 4.98 -21.23
N SER A 91 2.08 6.09 -21.76
CA SER A 91 2.52 6.20 -23.15
C SER A 91 3.98 6.64 -23.19
N TYR A 92 4.77 6.00 -24.04
CA TYR A 92 6.16 6.39 -24.27
C TYR A 92 6.27 7.34 -25.47
N ASP A 93 7.02 8.43 -25.31
CA ASP A 93 7.42 9.32 -26.40
C ASP A 93 8.90 9.10 -26.71
N SER A 94 9.18 8.50 -27.87
CA SER A 94 10.54 8.21 -28.33
C SER A 94 11.33 9.46 -28.70
N THR A 95 10.68 10.60 -28.94
CA THR A 95 11.35 11.85 -29.29
C THR A 95 12.00 12.49 -28.07
N THR A 96 11.33 12.38 -26.92
CA THR A 96 11.76 12.95 -25.64
C THR A 96 12.25 11.90 -24.66
N GLU A 97 12.29 10.64 -25.08
CA GLU A 97 12.59 9.45 -24.27
C GLU A 97 11.83 9.42 -22.93
N THR A 98 10.59 9.89 -22.93
CA THR A 98 9.82 10.18 -21.72
C THR A 98 8.57 9.31 -21.64
N TRP A 99 8.34 8.72 -20.48
CA TRP A 99 7.08 8.05 -20.16
C TRP A 99 6.09 9.05 -19.60
N THR A 100 4.88 9.11 -20.16
CA THR A 100 3.77 9.90 -19.64
C THR A 100 2.72 8.98 -19.06
N ILE A 101 2.41 9.14 -17.78
CA ILE A 101 1.32 8.42 -17.11
C ILE A 101 0.15 9.39 -16.97
N LYS A 102 -1.01 9.01 -17.53
CA LYS A 102 -2.28 9.74 -17.40
C LYS A 102 -3.09 9.20 -16.23
N TYR A 103 -3.68 10.11 -15.46
CA TYR A 103 -4.51 9.79 -14.30
C TYR A 103 -5.97 10.13 -14.57
N ALA A 104 -6.90 9.49 -13.84
CA ALA A 104 -8.34 9.68 -13.99
C ALA A 104 -8.80 11.14 -13.92
N ASN A 105 -8.09 11.99 -13.16
CA ASN A 105 -8.41 13.41 -13.04
C ASN A 105 -7.84 14.28 -14.18
N GLY A 106 -7.28 13.66 -15.23
CA GLY A 106 -6.65 14.34 -16.35
C GLY A 106 -5.25 14.88 -16.06
N ALA A 107 -4.72 14.70 -14.84
CA ALA A 107 -3.33 15.04 -14.57
C ALA A 107 -2.40 14.13 -15.39
N THR A 108 -1.23 14.65 -15.75
CA THR A 108 -0.19 13.90 -16.45
C THR A 108 1.12 14.02 -15.69
N TYR A 109 1.79 12.89 -15.50
CA TYR A 109 3.09 12.86 -14.84
C TYR A 109 4.09 12.31 -15.86
N LYS A 110 5.22 12.99 -15.99
CA LYS A 110 6.28 12.62 -16.91
C LYS A 110 7.45 12.05 -16.14
N ILE A 111 7.94 10.90 -16.59
CA ILE A 111 9.11 10.22 -16.07
C ILE A 111 10.12 10.21 -17.21
N SER A 112 11.21 10.95 -17.03
CA SER A 112 12.31 10.99 -17.99
C SER A 112 13.50 10.27 -17.36
N ALA A 113 14.12 9.37 -18.13
CA ALA A 113 15.39 8.81 -17.70
C ALA A 113 16.48 9.87 -17.91
N VAL A 114 17.24 10.14 -16.86
CA VAL A 114 18.38 11.05 -16.92
C VAL A 114 19.63 10.23 -16.70
N THR A 115 20.48 10.17 -17.71
CA THR A 115 21.81 9.59 -17.56
C THR A 115 22.68 10.57 -16.79
N ASN A 116 22.99 10.24 -15.55
CA ASN A 116 24.01 10.97 -14.79
C ASN A 116 25.37 10.78 -15.49
N PRO A 117 26.25 11.80 -15.59
CA PRO A 117 27.61 11.63 -16.12
C PRO A 117 28.44 10.53 -15.45
N SER A 118 28.05 10.05 -14.27
CA SER A 118 28.61 8.87 -13.59
C SER A 118 28.24 7.52 -14.21
N GLY A 119 27.31 7.48 -15.16
CA GLY A 119 26.76 6.26 -15.74
C GLY A 119 25.64 5.60 -14.93
N SER A 120 25.19 6.21 -13.82
CA SER A 120 23.97 5.78 -13.13
C SER A 120 22.74 6.36 -13.82
N CYS A 121 21.73 5.52 -14.08
CA CYS A 121 20.43 5.98 -14.55
C CYS A 121 19.64 6.55 -13.36
N GLU A 122 19.47 7.87 -13.33
CA GLU A 122 18.54 8.54 -12.44
C GLU A 122 17.22 8.78 -13.17
N TYR A 123 16.12 8.86 -12.44
CA TYR A 123 14.82 9.19 -13.01
C TYR A 123 14.40 10.56 -12.50
N ASP A 124 14.20 11.49 -13.43
CA ASP A 124 13.61 12.78 -13.09
C ASP A 124 12.10 12.68 -13.23
N PHE A 125 11.42 13.03 -12.14
CA PHE A 125 9.97 13.10 -12.07
C PHE A 125 9.54 14.53 -12.29
N THR A 126 9.07 14.82 -13.51
CA THR A 126 8.48 16.12 -13.81
C THR A 126 6.97 16.02 -13.72
N VAL A 127 6.41 16.67 -12.71
CA VAL A 127 4.96 16.77 -12.56
C VAL A 127 4.47 18.02 -13.28
N ALA A 128 3.75 17.85 -14.38
CA ALA A 128 3.15 18.95 -15.14
C ALA A 128 1.63 18.82 -15.07
N GLY A 129 0.97 19.68 -14.30
CA GLY A 129 -0.48 19.66 -14.17
C GLY A 129 -1.07 21.03 -13.90
N THR A 130 -2.19 21.35 -14.54
CA THR A 130 -2.98 22.56 -14.25
C THR A 130 -3.53 22.58 -12.82
N ALA A 131 -3.62 21.42 -12.18
CA ALA A 131 -3.95 21.28 -10.76
C ALA A 131 -2.98 22.05 -9.84
N PHE A 132 -1.72 22.22 -10.24
CA PHE A 132 -0.73 23.00 -9.48
C PHE A 132 -0.87 24.51 -9.72
N CYS A 133 -1.47 24.91 -10.84
CA CYS A 133 -1.63 26.32 -11.21
C CYS A 133 -2.93 26.95 -10.68
N ASN A 134 -3.86 26.15 -10.17
CA ASN A 134 -5.16 26.60 -9.68
C ASN A 134 -5.22 26.75 -8.15
N THR A 135 -4.15 27.22 -7.49
CA THR A 135 -4.26 27.74 -6.13
C THR A 135 -4.90 29.13 -6.14
N LYS A 136 -6.16 29.23 -6.58
CA LYS A 136 -7.01 30.32 -6.11
C LYS A 136 -7.45 29.97 -4.69
N LYS A 137 -7.07 30.85 -3.75
CA LYS A 137 -7.57 30.90 -2.38
C LYS A 137 -9.08 30.70 -2.33
N GLY A 138 -9.52 29.67 -1.62
CA GLY A 138 -10.90 29.40 -1.23
C GLY A 138 -10.90 27.96 -0.71
N GLY A 139 -10.91 27.68 0.58
CA GLY A 139 -11.67 28.35 1.62
C GLY A 139 -12.87 27.46 1.93
N ASP A 140 -12.62 26.21 2.32
CA ASP A 140 -13.63 25.35 2.92
C ASP A 140 -13.06 24.83 4.24
N SER A 141 -13.41 25.59 5.27
CA SER A 141 -13.57 25.11 6.63
C SER A 141 -14.59 23.96 6.61
N ASP A 142 -14.29 22.83 7.23
CA ASP A 142 -15.25 22.19 8.15
C ASP A 142 -14.70 20.91 8.78
N GLY A 143 -15.06 20.74 10.06
CA GLY A 143 -15.22 19.44 10.68
C GLY A 143 -14.07 18.95 11.55
N GLY A 144 -13.89 19.57 12.72
CA GLY A 144 -13.16 18.93 13.81
C GLY A 144 -13.83 17.61 14.21
N SER A 145 -13.08 16.52 14.17
CA SER A 145 -13.50 15.24 14.75
C SER A 145 -12.74 15.04 16.06
N GLY A 146 -13.51 14.98 17.14
CA GLY A 146 -13.02 14.92 18.51
C GLY A 146 -12.19 13.67 18.79
N GLY A 147 -11.12 13.86 19.54
CA GLY A 147 -10.33 12.78 20.12
C GLY A 147 -11.17 12.02 21.15
N GLY A 148 -11.77 10.91 20.72
CA GLY A 148 -12.17 9.85 21.63
C GLY A 148 -10.91 9.15 22.12
N SER A 149 -10.73 9.07 23.44
CA SER A 149 -9.77 8.17 24.05
C SER A 149 -10.21 6.74 23.73
N ASP A 150 -9.68 6.18 22.65
CA ASP A 150 -9.94 4.80 22.25
C ASP A 150 -9.41 3.85 23.33
N GLU A 151 -10.27 3.50 24.27
CA GLU A 151 -10.08 2.32 25.10
C GLU A 151 -9.97 1.13 24.15
N LEU A 152 -8.78 0.50 24.15
CA LEU A 152 -8.49 -0.68 23.35
C LEU A 152 -9.53 -1.75 23.68
N SER A 153 -10.48 -1.95 22.76
CA SER A 153 -11.45 -3.05 22.83
C SER A 153 -10.72 -4.33 23.23
N GLY A 154 -11.23 -5.06 24.24
CA GLY A 154 -10.54 -6.21 24.86
C GLY A 154 -10.06 -7.29 23.88
N GLY A 155 -10.59 -7.31 22.64
CA GLY A 155 -10.06 -8.12 21.55
C GLY A 155 -8.59 -7.83 21.19
N TRP A 156 -8.13 -6.59 21.35
CA TRP A 156 -6.74 -6.22 21.09
C TRP A 156 -5.75 -6.85 22.07
N VAL A 157 -6.15 -7.03 23.34
CA VAL A 157 -5.30 -7.67 24.36
C VAL A 157 -5.02 -9.13 23.98
N PHE A 158 -6.03 -9.86 23.49
CA PHE A 158 -5.85 -11.22 23.02
C PHE A 158 -4.88 -11.30 21.82
N ILE A 159 -4.99 -10.38 20.86
CA ILE A 159 -4.10 -10.32 19.70
C ILE A 159 -2.64 -10.08 20.14
N ILE A 160 -2.41 -9.19 21.09
CA ILE A 160 -1.07 -8.90 21.63
C ILE A 160 -0.47 -10.15 22.26
N ILE A 161 -1.23 -10.87 23.10
CA ILE A 161 -0.75 -12.11 23.74
C ILE A 161 -0.42 -13.17 22.69
N LEU A 162 -1.28 -13.35 21.69
CA LEU A 162 -1.06 -14.32 20.61
C LEU A 162 0.21 -13.99 19.81
N LEU A 163 0.45 -12.72 19.50
CA LEU A 163 1.67 -12.28 18.81
C LEU A 163 2.94 -12.57 19.62
N VAL A 164 2.89 -12.37 20.95
CA VAL A 164 4.03 -12.67 21.84
C VAL A 164 4.31 -14.18 21.87
N VAL A 165 3.28 -15.01 22.06
CA VAL A 165 3.44 -16.48 22.07
C VAL A 165 3.94 -16.99 20.72
N LEU A 166 3.42 -16.44 19.62
CA LEU A 166 3.87 -16.78 18.26
C LEU A 166 5.35 -16.46 18.06
N PHE A 167 5.81 -15.30 18.53
CA PHE A 167 7.22 -14.92 18.43
C PHE A 167 8.12 -15.87 19.24
N LEU A 168 7.72 -16.19 20.48
CA LEU A 168 8.43 -17.15 21.32
C LEU A 168 8.49 -18.54 20.66
N TYR A 169 7.38 -18.98 20.06
CA TYR A 169 7.32 -20.23 19.32
C TYR A 169 8.30 -20.25 18.14
N CYS A 170 8.34 -19.19 17.33
CA CYS A 170 9.25 -19.08 16.19
C CYS A 170 10.72 -19.02 16.61
N THR A 171 11.06 -18.23 17.63
CA THR A 171 12.44 -18.08 18.10
C THR A 171 12.97 -19.36 18.74
N ILE A 172 12.21 -19.96 19.67
CA ILE A 172 12.59 -21.23 20.32
C ILE A 172 12.67 -22.35 19.28
N GLY A 173 11.71 -22.43 18.34
CA GLY A 173 11.72 -23.42 17.27
C GLY A 173 12.91 -23.29 16.33
N CYS A 174 13.30 -22.07 15.95
CA CYS A 174 14.49 -21.83 15.14
C CYS A 174 15.77 -22.26 15.85
N VAL A 175 15.92 -21.92 17.14
CA VAL A 175 17.08 -22.33 17.95
C VAL A 175 17.12 -23.85 18.11
N TYR A 176 15.98 -24.47 18.42
CA TYR A 176 15.88 -25.92 18.57
C TYR A 176 16.25 -26.65 17.26
N ASN A 177 15.67 -26.25 16.13
CA ASN A 177 15.97 -26.84 14.82
C ASN A 177 17.44 -26.64 14.44
N LYS A 178 18.01 -25.47 14.71
CA LYS A 178 19.41 -25.20 14.43
C LYS A 178 20.36 -26.07 15.27
N VAL A 179 20.08 -26.24 16.56
CA VAL A 179 20.96 -26.98 17.48
C VAL A 179 20.79 -28.49 17.38
N LYS A 180 19.55 -28.97 17.16
CA LYS A 180 19.24 -30.42 17.21
C LYS A 180 19.04 -31.08 15.86
N VAL A 181 18.51 -30.38 14.87
CA VAL A 181 18.12 -30.98 13.59
C VAL A 181 19.13 -30.67 12.49
N ASN A 182 19.56 -29.41 12.35
CA ASN A 182 20.41 -28.94 11.25
C ASN A 182 21.65 -28.16 11.74
N PRO A 183 22.58 -28.81 12.46
CA PRO A 183 23.76 -28.15 13.04
C PRO A 183 24.69 -27.52 11.99
N GLU A 184 24.66 -27.97 10.74
CA GLU A 184 25.53 -27.45 9.68
C GLU A 184 24.89 -26.30 8.86
N SER A 185 23.58 -26.11 8.95
CA SER A 185 22.87 -25.11 8.13
C SER A 185 23.10 -23.66 8.59
N SER A 186 23.10 -22.68 7.69
CA SER A 186 23.13 -21.26 8.11
C SER A 186 21.91 -20.91 8.98
N TRP A 187 22.05 -19.95 9.91
CA TRP A 187 20.95 -19.45 10.76
C TRP A 187 19.74 -18.96 9.96
N VAL A 188 19.96 -18.48 8.74
CA VAL A 188 18.94 -17.93 7.84
C VAL A 188 18.37 -19.01 6.89
N SER A 189 18.72 -20.28 7.08
CA SER A 189 18.20 -21.35 6.22
C SER A 189 16.68 -21.49 6.37
N PRO A 190 15.90 -21.54 5.27
CA PRO A 190 14.46 -21.75 5.31
C PRO A 190 14.04 -23.03 6.04
N GLY A 191 14.94 -24.01 6.16
CA GLY A 191 14.72 -25.26 6.89
C GLY A 191 14.72 -25.14 8.41
N ASN A 192 15.13 -24.00 8.97
CA ASN A 192 15.15 -23.80 10.42
C ASN A 192 13.79 -23.31 10.98
N ILE A 193 12.91 -22.79 10.12
CA ILE A 193 11.61 -22.25 10.55
C ILE A 193 10.67 -23.41 10.94
N PRO A 194 10.16 -23.46 12.18
CA PRO A 194 9.26 -24.53 12.62
C PRO A 194 7.98 -24.51 11.78
N HIS A 195 7.61 -25.67 11.22
CA HIS A 195 6.42 -25.85 10.37
C HIS A 195 6.32 -24.82 9.23
N ALA A 196 7.42 -24.56 8.51
CA ALA A 196 7.44 -23.60 7.40
C ALA A 196 6.34 -23.85 6.34
N THR A 197 5.98 -25.11 6.07
CA THR A 197 4.89 -25.49 5.16
C THR A 197 3.51 -25.03 5.65
N PHE A 198 3.26 -25.12 6.96
CA PHE A 198 2.05 -24.59 7.59
C PHE A 198 1.98 -23.08 7.41
N TRP A 199 3.04 -22.34 7.78
CA TRP A 199 3.07 -20.87 7.70
C TRP A 199 2.86 -20.33 6.28
N ARG A 200 3.38 -21.03 5.26
CA ARG A 200 3.13 -20.67 3.85
C ARG A 200 1.67 -20.88 3.42
N THR A 201 0.93 -21.74 4.10
CA THR A 201 -0.46 -22.08 3.77
C THR A 201 -1.47 -21.21 4.52
N VAL A 202 -1.09 -20.70 5.70
CA VAL A 202 -1.97 -19.84 6.54
C VAL A 202 -2.62 -18.69 5.76
N PRO A 203 -1.90 -17.86 4.97
CA PRO A 203 -2.53 -16.76 4.24
C PRO A 203 -3.64 -17.22 3.28
N LYS A 204 -3.49 -18.41 2.67
CA LYS A 204 -4.50 -18.98 1.78
C LYS A 204 -5.77 -19.34 2.54
N TRP A 205 -5.63 -19.93 3.73
CA TRP A 205 -6.78 -20.28 4.58
C TRP A 205 -7.45 -19.04 5.19
N THR A 206 -6.68 -18.03 5.61
CA THR A 206 -7.23 -16.75 6.06
C THR A 206 -8.03 -16.09 4.95
N TRP A 207 -7.49 -16.02 3.74
CA TRP A 207 -8.19 -15.47 2.58
C TRP A 207 -9.49 -16.23 2.27
N ALA A 208 -9.45 -17.57 2.29
CA ALA A 208 -10.63 -18.40 2.09
C ALA A 208 -11.71 -18.12 3.16
N GLY A 209 -11.30 -18.01 4.44
CA GLY A 209 -12.19 -17.63 5.53
C GLY A 209 -12.83 -16.26 5.32
N CYS A 210 -12.04 -15.25 4.94
CA CYS A 210 -12.56 -13.92 4.62
C CYS A 210 -13.58 -13.95 3.46
N CYS A 211 -13.32 -14.74 2.42
CA CYS A 211 -14.24 -14.89 1.29
C CYS A 211 -15.57 -15.54 1.70
N VAL A 212 -15.52 -16.57 2.56
CA VAL A 212 -16.73 -17.22 3.09
C VAL A 212 -17.54 -16.25 3.96
N THR A 213 -16.87 -15.53 4.88
CA THR A 213 -17.52 -14.53 5.74
C THR A 213 -18.17 -13.43 4.92
N LYS A 214 -17.49 -12.91 3.88
CA LYS A 214 -18.06 -11.91 2.98
C LYS A 214 -19.34 -12.40 2.31
N LYS A 215 -19.32 -13.61 1.72
CA LYS A 215 -20.51 -14.19 1.07
C LYS A 215 -21.66 -14.39 2.06
N TRP A 216 -21.35 -14.84 3.28
CA TRP A 216 -22.35 -15.02 4.33
C TRP A 216 -23.01 -13.70 4.75
N ILE A 217 -22.22 -12.64 4.95
CA ILE A 217 -22.74 -11.29 5.26
C ILE A 217 -23.61 -10.78 4.11
N GLN A 218 -23.14 -10.89 2.86
CA GLN A 218 -23.89 -10.44 1.68
C GLN A 218 -25.24 -11.18 1.55
N SER A 219 -25.28 -12.48 1.84
CA SER A 219 -26.52 -13.27 1.83
C SER A 219 -27.53 -12.83 2.91
N LYS A 220 -27.10 -12.17 3.99
CA LYS A 220 -27.99 -11.69 5.05
C LYS A 220 -28.46 -10.25 4.83
N VAL A 221 -27.66 -9.43 4.15
CA VAL A 221 -27.97 -8.01 3.91
C VAL A 221 -28.76 -7.80 2.60
N GLY A 222 -28.64 -8.70 1.62
CA GLY A 222 -29.24 -8.53 0.28
C GLY A 222 -30.68 -9.00 0.08
N SER A 223 -31.37 -9.53 1.09
CA SER A 223 -32.68 -10.18 0.90
C SER A 223 -33.91 -9.30 1.13
N LYS A 224 -33.81 -7.96 1.10
CA LYS A 224 -34.98 -7.12 1.47
C LYS A 224 -35.94 -6.70 0.35
N ASP A 225 -35.54 -6.51 -0.91
CA ASP A 225 -36.45 -5.81 -1.85
C ASP A 225 -36.59 -6.49 -3.22
N SER A 226 -37.27 -7.65 -3.28
CA SER A 226 -37.77 -8.19 -4.55
C SER A 226 -39.24 -8.65 -4.48
N ALA A 227 -40.03 -8.02 -3.62
CA ALA A 227 -41.48 -8.25 -3.53
C ALA A 227 -42.27 -7.01 -3.97
N HIS A 228 -42.03 -6.51 -5.18
CA HIS A 228 -43.05 -5.74 -5.91
C HIS A 228 -42.77 -5.82 -7.42
N GLN A 229 -43.29 -6.86 -8.08
CA GLN A 229 -43.50 -6.78 -9.52
C GLN A 229 -44.87 -6.12 -9.75
N PRO A 230 -44.95 -4.95 -10.43
CA PRO A 230 -46.22 -4.41 -10.84
C PRO A 230 -46.85 -5.37 -11.86
N ILE A 231 -48.08 -5.80 -11.58
CA ILE A 231 -48.92 -6.55 -12.51
C ILE A 231 -49.11 -5.64 -13.73
N THR A 232 -48.42 -5.93 -14.82
CA THR A 232 -48.73 -5.34 -16.12
C THR A 232 -49.93 -6.12 -16.65
N SER A 233 -51.09 -5.44 -16.65
CA SER A 233 -52.28 -5.91 -17.32
C SER A 233 -52.10 -5.69 -18.81
N ASP A 234 -51.86 -6.76 -19.55
CA ASP A 234 -51.96 -6.74 -21.01
C ASP A 234 -53.44 -6.56 -21.41
N ALA A 235 -53.67 -5.62 -22.33
CA ALA A 235 -54.93 -5.34 -23.00
C ALA A 235 -54.83 -5.74 -24.47
#